data_AF-A0A3N7G7I2-F1
#
_entry.id   AF-A0A3N7G7I2-F1
#
_cell.length_a   1.000
_cell.length_b   1.000
_cell.length_c   1.000
_cell.angle_alpha   90.00
_cell.angle_beta   90.00
_cell.angle_gamma   90.00
#
_symmetry.space_group_name_H-M   'P 1'
#
loop_
_entity.id
_entity.type
_entity.pdbx_description
1 polymer ?
#
loop_
_entity_poly.entity_id
_entity_poly.type
_entity_poly.pdbx_seq_one_letter_code
_entity_poly.pdbx_strand_id
1 'polypeptide(L)'
;MRRPQGRGLELARKHIASCISELGSILNSAEFLMSNAYGTCEDGTEDRTTASGRQAIGFDANLNSRISAPTPPRSIKILSWKKAIEYFEKLLHHLDIICSYLLDPSLDVLLRFVAQFQKAQPDLVARVHLQLLLVQDGKLYGRYPILAVIIRAARLPEVIMRHDIQKNEYVVQLGQIVINMLKVLCTNAAWQRRKLGKILQDWRAIYVQLELAFRKEFGEGSSISNGENASAGILKHILIWVEEQTYWIAHRFLVLGFELELYSPSEYCMVYWYLYVVLIRLAEKTHLKMTVSDGSAKQKGKKRKDSPKDLAREARIPPAISFLQCQICLAEGLALLLAALRNELMVLQSPSPFNSEHERFIQHFELLQKACIPDLISYPSFKESTSHARFSSLVMYNYFKDAQKIAKEVKSSFLNDPDRLAELCILEQVAEHNSVALNVISRVGALDPSLKVSFEFIHHPCFATVVVKRS
;
A
#
# COMPACT_ATOMS: atom_id res chain seq x y z
N MET A 1 -8.61 -9.08 -36.71
CA MET A 1 -7.39 -9.87 -36.46
C MET A 1 -6.89 -9.60 -35.05
N ARG A 2 -7.10 -10.53 -34.11
CA ARG A 2 -6.49 -10.45 -32.77
C ARG A 2 -5.00 -10.76 -32.93
N ARG A 3 -4.12 -9.76 -32.81
CA ARG A 3 -2.66 -10.00 -32.76
C ARG A 3 -2.37 -11.04 -31.66
N PRO A 4 -1.46 -12.00 -31.86
CA PRO A 4 -1.11 -12.98 -30.83
C PRO A 4 -0.54 -12.24 -29.61
N GLN A 5 -1.34 -12.16 -28.55
CA GLN A 5 -1.00 -11.47 -27.31
C GLN A 5 -0.20 -12.41 -26.40
N GLY A 6 0.94 -11.94 -25.88
CA GLY A 6 1.92 -12.73 -25.12
C GLY A 6 3.31 -12.64 -25.74
N ARG A 7 3.40 -12.84 -27.07
CA ARG A 7 4.68 -12.77 -27.80
C ARG A 7 5.39 -11.43 -27.66
N GLY A 8 4.66 -10.32 -27.55
CA GLY A 8 5.27 -8.99 -27.41
C GLY A 8 6.01 -8.79 -26.09
N LEU A 9 5.42 -9.25 -24.97
CA LEU A 9 6.09 -9.19 -23.66
C LEU A 9 7.23 -10.21 -23.60
N GLU A 10 7.01 -11.44 -24.07
CA GLU A 10 8.07 -12.46 -24.15
C GLU A 10 9.25 -12.01 -25.02
N LEU A 11 8.98 -11.38 -26.17
CA LEU A 11 9.99 -10.83 -27.04
C LEU A 11 10.72 -9.66 -26.37
N ALA A 12 9.99 -8.77 -25.68
CA ALA A 12 10.60 -7.70 -24.90
C ALA A 12 11.55 -8.27 -23.83
N ARG A 13 11.17 -9.33 -23.11
CA ARG A 13 12.05 -10.00 -22.14
C ARG A 13 13.30 -10.58 -22.79
N LYS A 14 13.19 -11.19 -23.97
CA LYS A 14 14.36 -11.67 -24.75
C LYS A 14 15.30 -10.52 -25.11
N HIS A 15 14.77 -9.38 -25.57
CA HIS A 15 15.58 -8.21 -25.87
C HIS A 15 16.22 -7.61 -24.62
N ILE A 16 15.49 -7.52 -23.52
CA ILE A 16 16.02 -7.05 -22.23
C ILE A 16 17.17 -7.94 -21.77
N ALA A 17 17.02 -9.27 -21.84
CA ALA A 17 18.09 -10.20 -21.49
C ALA A 17 19.35 -10.03 -22.37
N SER A 18 19.18 -9.81 -23.68
CA SER A 18 20.29 -9.47 -24.59
C SER A 18 20.98 -8.18 -24.17
N CYS A 19 20.21 -7.12 -23.91
CA CYS A 19 20.75 -5.83 -23.47
C CYS A 19 21.52 -5.93 -22.15
N ILE A 20 21.03 -6.70 -21.17
CA ILE A 20 21.75 -6.92 -19.90
C ILE A 20 23.08 -7.66 -20.16
N SER A 21 23.09 -8.69 -21.01
CA SER A 21 24.31 -9.40 -21.39
C SER A 21 25.32 -8.51 -22.14
N GLU A 22 24.82 -7.64 -23.02
CA GLU A 22 25.62 -6.66 -23.74
C GLU A 22 26.22 -5.62 -22.79
N LEU A 23 25.44 -5.09 -21.83
CA LEU A 23 25.93 -4.18 -20.79
C LEU A 23 27.02 -4.82 -19.93
N GLY A 24 26.86 -6.09 -19.56
CA GLY A 24 27.90 -6.84 -18.84
C GLY A 24 29.19 -6.98 -19.67
N SER A 25 29.07 -7.24 -20.97
CA SER A 25 30.22 -7.29 -21.88
C SER A 25 30.91 -5.94 -22.03
N ILE A 26 30.12 -4.86 -22.12
CA ILE A 26 30.59 -3.47 -22.17
C ILE A 26 31.33 -3.11 -20.88
N LEU A 27 30.82 -3.49 -19.71
CA LEU A 27 31.47 -3.27 -18.43
C LEU A 27 32.82 -3.99 -18.36
N ASN A 28 32.86 -5.27 -18.75
CA ASN A 28 34.09 -6.09 -18.74
C ASN A 28 35.14 -5.59 -19.75
N SER A 29 34.71 -4.94 -20.83
CA SER A 29 35.64 -4.35 -21.81
C SER A 29 36.47 -3.18 -21.26
N ALA A 30 36.08 -2.62 -20.10
CA ALA A 30 36.78 -1.49 -19.49
C ALA A 30 38.23 -1.83 -19.14
N GLU A 31 38.52 -3.05 -18.63
CA GLU A 31 39.89 -3.46 -18.30
C GLU A 31 40.81 -3.45 -19.53
N PHE A 32 40.31 -3.99 -20.65
CA PHE A 32 41.01 -3.96 -21.92
C PHE A 32 41.25 -2.52 -22.40
N LEU A 33 40.24 -1.66 -22.32
CA LEU A 33 40.34 -0.25 -22.75
C LEU A 33 41.28 0.57 -21.86
N MET A 34 41.36 0.24 -20.56
CA MET A 34 42.30 0.87 -19.62
C MET A 34 43.75 0.43 -19.88
N SER A 35 43.99 -0.85 -20.22
CA SER A 35 45.35 -1.35 -20.50
C SER A 35 46.03 -0.65 -21.68
N ASN A 36 45.25 -0.09 -22.61
CA ASN A 36 45.72 0.67 -23.77
C ASN A 36 45.81 2.18 -23.50
N ALA A 37 45.39 2.66 -22.33
CA ALA A 37 45.43 4.08 -21.96
C ALA A 37 46.77 4.41 -21.30
N TYR A 38 47.77 4.82 -22.11
CA TYR A 38 48.99 5.42 -21.58
C TYR A 38 48.68 6.75 -20.85
N GLY A 39 48.87 6.77 -19.52
CA GLY A 39 48.77 7.98 -18.70
C GLY A 39 48.31 7.69 -17.27
N THR A 40 49.18 7.93 -16.29
CA THR A 40 48.87 7.89 -14.85
C THR A 40 47.84 8.95 -14.50
N CYS A 41 46.57 8.57 -14.41
CA CYS A 41 45.54 9.41 -13.78
C CYS A 41 45.32 8.88 -12.36
N GLU A 42 45.96 9.53 -11.39
CA GLU A 42 45.96 9.23 -9.95
C GLU A 42 44.61 9.55 -9.26
N ASP A 43 43.60 10.02 -9.98
CA ASP A 43 42.30 10.30 -9.37
C ASP A 43 41.40 9.06 -9.31
N GLY A 44 40.77 8.90 -8.15
CA GLY A 44 40.05 7.71 -7.70
C GLY A 44 39.27 6.99 -8.81
N THR A 45 39.48 5.69 -8.91
CA THR A 45 38.92 4.78 -9.93
C THR A 45 37.39 4.86 -10.08
N GLU A 46 36.65 5.41 -9.12
CA GLU A 46 35.18 5.44 -9.10
C GLU A 46 34.52 6.62 -9.85
N ASP A 47 35.24 7.71 -10.11
CA ASP A 47 34.67 8.94 -10.69
C ASP A 47 34.92 9.10 -12.21
N ARG A 48 35.54 8.11 -12.85
CA ARG A 48 35.84 8.13 -14.29
C ARG A 48 34.56 8.08 -15.12
N THR A 49 34.42 9.00 -16.07
CA THR A 49 33.22 9.14 -16.94
C THR A 49 33.25 8.26 -18.19
N THR A 50 34.39 7.65 -18.52
CA THR A 50 34.56 6.76 -19.68
C THR A 50 35.20 5.43 -19.30
N ALA A 51 34.95 4.38 -20.10
CA ALA A 51 35.52 3.04 -19.90
C ALA A 51 37.06 3.03 -19.94
N SER A 52 37.68 3.88 -20.77
CA SER A 52 39.13 3.96 -20.90
C SER A 52 39.80 4.85 -19.84
N GLY A 53 39.03 5.48 -18.95
CA GLY A 53 39.52 6.45 -17.97
C GLY A 53 40.00 7.78 -18.56
N ARG A 54 39.76 8.04 -19.85
CA ARG A 54 40.07 9.32 -20.50
C ARG A 54 38.94 10.32 -20.31
N GLN A 55 39.24 11.61 -20.46
CA GLN A 55 38.21 12.64 -20.43
C GLN A 55 37.19 12.42 -21.56
N ALA A 56 35.89 12.55 -21.23
CA ALA A 56 34.81 12.42 -22.19
C ALA A 56 34.84 13.61 -23.18
N ILE A 57 35.35 13.37 -24.39
CA ILE A 57 35.46 14.39 -25.43
C ILE A 57 34.05 14.88 -25.80
N GLY A 58 33.86 16.20 -25.81
CA GLY A 58 32.57 16.83 -26.16
C GLY A 58 31.55 16.90 -25.02
N PHE A 59 31.86 16.36 -23.83
CA PHE A 59 31.01 16.50 -22.64
C PHE A 59 31.67 17.47 -21.66
N ASP A 60 31.17 18.71 -21.62
CA ASP A 60 31.57 19.73 -20.65
C ASP A 60 30.34 20.20 -19.86
N ALA A 61 30.42 20.09 -18.52
CA ALA A 61 29.38 20.52 -17.60
C ALA A 61 29.08 22.04 -17.70
N ASN A 62 30.02 22.82 -18.23
CA ASN A 62 29.91 24.27 -18.35
C ASN A 62 29.42 24.74 -19.73
N LEU A 63 29.21 23.83 -20.69
CA LEU A 63 28.92 24.18 -22.08
C LEU A 63 27.64 25.04 -22.22
N ASN A 64 26.62 24.77 -21.40
CA ASN A 64 25.36 25.51 -21.40
C ASN A 64 25.31 26.68 -20.40
N SER A 65 26.41 27.02 -19.72
CA SER A 65 26.44 28.09 -18.72
C SER A 65 25.99 29.46 -19.26
N ARG A 66 26.32 29.76 -20.53
CA ARG A 66 25.97 31.02 -21.22
C ARG A 66 24.55 31.05 -21.78
N ILE A 67 23.90 29.89 -21.93
CA ILE A 67 22.54 29.73 -22.47
C ILE A 67 21.52 29.47 -21.34
N SER A 68 22.02 29.24 -20.14
CA SER A 68 21.18 28.94 -18.97
C SER A 68 20.31 30.15 -18.64
N ALA A 69 19.03 29.89 -18.37
CA ALA A 69 18.10 30.89 -17.85
C ALA A 69 18.68 31.58 -16.59
N PRO A 70 18.20 32.77 -16.18
CA PRO A 70 18.64 33.48 -14.98
C PRO A 70 18.14 32.78 -13.69
N THR A 71 18.50 31.51 -13.56
CA THR A 71 18.36 30.67 -12.38
C THR A 71 19.75 30.42 -11.84
N PRO A 72 19.92 30.23 -10.52
CA PRO A 72 21.22 29.89 -9.94
C PRO A 72 21.88 28.73 -10.72
N PRO A 73 23.17 28.85 -11.07
CA PRO A 73 23.85 27.85 -11.89
C PRO A 73 23.79 26.49 -11.20
N ARG A 74 23.25 25.48 -11.89
CA ARG A 74 23.21 24.10 -11.39
C ARG A 74 24.45 23.38 -11.89
N SER A 75 25.22 22.79 -10.98
CA SER A 75 26.33 21.91 -11.37
C SER A 75 25.77 20.67 -12.06
N ILE A 76 26.16 20.46 -13.32
CA ILE A 76 25.84 19.23 -14.04
C ILE A 76 26.88 18.18 -13.63
N LYS A 77 26.48 17.23 -12.79
CA LYS A 77 27.34 16.09 -12.45
C LYS A 77 27.22 15.03 -13.54
N ILE A 78 28.30 14.84 -14.30
CA ILE A 78 28.40 13.74 -15.27
C ILE A 78 28.51 12.43 -14.47
N LEU A 79 27.70 11.44 -14.82
CA LEU A 79 27.75 10.13 -14.18
C LEU A 79 29.08 9.44 -14.50
N SER A 80 29.61 8.70 -13.52
CA SER A 80 30.74 7.81 -13.80
C SER A 80 30.29 6.65 -14.69
N TRP A 81 31.22 6.08 -15.43
CA TRP A 81 30.99 4.97 -16.35
C TRP A 81 30.27 3.81 -15.68
N LYS A 82 30.75 3.40 -14.49
CA LYS A 82 30.16 2.32 -13.70
C LYS A 82 28.71 2.65 -13.29
N LYS A 83 28.48 3.85 -12.74
CA LYS A 83 27.14 4.30 -12.33
C LYS A 83 26.17 4.40 -13.51
N ALA A 84 26.65 4.75 -14.70
CA ALA A 84 25.83 4.80 -15.90
C ALA A 84 25.37 3.41 -16.34
N ILE A 85 26.26 2.41 -16.30
CA ILE A 85 25.90 1.01 -16.60
C ILE A 85 24.92 0.47 -15.55
N GLU A 86 25.22 0.64 -14.25
CA GLU A 86 24.34 0.23 -13.15
C GLU A 86 22.95 0.85 -13.26
N TYR A 87 22.86 2.11 -13.69
CA TYR A 87 21.58 2.78 -13.95
C TYR A 87 20.76 2.08 -15.04
N PHE A 88 21.37 1.75 -16.19
CA PHE A 88 20.67 1.06 -17.27
C PHE A 88 20.31 -0.38 -16.92
N GLU A 89 21.19 -1.09 -16.22
CA GLU A 89 20.92 -2.44 -15.74
C GLU A 89 19.73 -2.46 -14.77
N LYS A 90 19.72 -1.54 -13.79
CA LYS A 90 18.57 -1.33 -12.89
C LYS A 90 17.28 -1.04 -13.65
N LEU A 91 17.33 -0.17 -14.66
CA LEU A 91 16.17 0.14 -15.51
C LEU A 91 15.67 -1.11 -16.25
N LEU A 92 16.57 -1.88 -16.86
CA LEU A 92 16.25 -3.08 -17.61
C LEU A 92 15.64 -4.16 -16.72
N HIS A 93 16.15 -4.36 -15.50
CA HIS A 93 15.54 -5.27 -14.53
C HIS A 93 14.13 -4.84 -14.15
N HIS A 94 13.89 -3.55 -13.92
CA HIS A 94 12.53 -3.06 -13.65
C HIS A 94 11.57 -3.27 -14.83
N LEU A 95 12.06 -3.09 -16.06
CA LEU A 95 11.28 -3.39 -17.26
C LEU A 95 11.01 -4.90 -17.41
N ASP A 96 11.94 -5.77 -17.04
CA ASP A 96 11.71 -7.23 -17.04
C ASP A 96 10.63 -7.61 -16.03
N ILE A 97 10.63 -7.02 -14.83
CA ILE A 97 9.57 -7.25 -13.83
C ILE A 97 8.20 -6.89 -14.41
N ILE A 98 8.08 -5.73 -15.06
CA ILE A 98 6.83 -5.30 -15.73
C ILE A 98 6.43 -6.31 -16.83
N CYS A 99 7.38 -6.79 -17.63
CA CYS A 99 7.10 -7.73 -18.72
C CYS A 99 6.84 -9.16 -18.25
N SER A 100 7.31 -9.53 -17.06
CA SER A 100 7.08 -10.84 -16.44
C SER A 100 5.69 -10.99 -15.85
N TYR A 101 5.01 -9.86 -15.58
CA TYR A 101 3.70 -9.85 -14.97
C TYR A 101 2.64 -10.43 -15.92
N LEU A 102 1.95 -11.46 -15.45
CA LEU A 102 0.77 -11.99 -16.12
C LEU A 102 -0.32 -10.92 -16.04
N LEU A 103 -0.86 -10.50 -17.19
CA LEU A 103 -1.88 -9.46 -17.33
C LEU A 103 -3.24 -9.91 -16.75
N ASP A 104 -3.25 -10.18 -15.44
CA ASP A 104 -4.37 -10.68 -14.66
C ASP A 104 -5.46 -9.60 -14.56
N PRO A 105 -6.71 -9.91 -14.93
CA PRO A 105 -7.80 -8.95 -14.89
C PRO A 105 -8.36 -8.71 -13.48
N SER A 106 -7.80 -9.34 -12.45
CA SER A 106 -8.10 -9.13 -11.03
C SER A 106 -7.44 -7.86 -10.52
N LEU A 107 -8.28 -6.91 -10.07
CA LEU A 107 -7.80 -5.67 -9.48
C LEU A 107 -7.01 -5.91 -8.19
N ASP A 108 -7.44 -6.84 -7.34
CA ASP A 108 -6.76 -7.14 -6.08
C ASP A 108 -5.34 -7.69 -6.27
N VAL A 109 -5.11 -8.46 -7.35
CA VAL A 109 -3.78 -8.95 -7.72
C VAL A 109 -2.95 -7.79 -8.27
N LEU A 110 -3.54 -6.99 -9.14
CA LEU A 110 -2.88 -5.81 -9.72
C LEU A 110 -2.43 -4.80 -8.66
N LEU A 111 -3.30 -4.44 -7.72
CA LEU A 111 -2.96 -3.46 -6.67
C LEU A 111 -1.78 -3.93 -5.82
N ARG A 112 -1.72 -5.23 -5.53
CA ARG A 112 -0.57 -5.83 -4.83
C ARG A 112 0.69 -5.80 -5.66
N PHE A 113 0.61 -6.17 -6.94
CA PHE A 113 1.75 -6.09 -7.85
C PHE A 113 2.29 -4.67 -7.94
N VAL A 114 1.44 -3.66 -8.11
CA VAL A 114 1.88 -2.26 -8.17
C VAL A 114 2.51 -1.83 -6.85
N ALA A 115 1.91 -2.15 -5.70
CA ALA A 115 2.49 -1.84 -4.41
C ALA A 115 3.88 -2.49 -4.21
N GLN A 116 4.03 -3.76 -4.62
CA GLN A 116 5.30 -4.49 -4.55
C GLN A 116 6.35 -3.92 -5.51
N PHE A 117 5.95 -3.61 -6.74
CA PHE A 117 6.83 -3.00 -7.73
C PHE A 117 7.39 -1.66 -7.23
N GLN A 118 6.59 -0.87 -6.50
CA GLN A 118 7.05 0.39 -5.92
C GLN A 118 8.07 0.20 -4.78
N LYS A 119 8.02 -0.92 -4.04
CA LYS A 119 9.05 -1.25 -3.02
C LYS A 119 10.44 -1.41 -3.62
N ALA A 120 10.54 -1.80 -4.90
CA ALA A 120 11.82 -1.87 -5.64
C ALA A 120 12.41 -0.49 -6.00
N GLN A 121 11.73 0.61 -5.67
CA GLN A 121 12.11 1.99 -6.01
C GLN A 121 12.41 2.19 -7.51
N PRO A 122 11.41 1.94 -8.38
CA PRO A 122 11.58 2.06 -9.83
C PRO A 122 11.72 3.50 -10.29
N ASP A 123 12.60 3.71 -11.28
CA ASP A 123 12.84 5.00 -11.89
C ASP A 123 11.64 5.50 -12.70
N LEU A 124 11.70 6.78 -13.09
CA LEU A 124 10.62 7.46 -13.82
C LEU A 124 10.19 6.68 -15.06
N VAL A 125 11.14 6.23 -15.87
CA VAL A 125 10.88 5.54 -17.15
C VAL A 125 10.09 4.25 -16.89
N ALA A 126 10.55 3.40 -15.97
CA ALA A 126 9.86 2.16 -15.61
C ALA A 126 8.44 2.43 -15.07
N ARG A 127 8.27 3.44 -14.22
CA ARG A 127 6.96 3.85 -13.68
C ARG A 127 5.99 4.33 -14.77
N VAL A 128 6.48 5.10 -15.73
CA VAL A 128 5.67 5.57 -16.88
C VAL A 128 5.28 4.40 -17.77
N HIS A 129 6.20 3.48 -18.06
CA HIS A 129 5.88 2.28 -18.82
C HIS A 129 4.84 1.39 -18.13
N LEU A 130 4.95 1.20 -16.81
CA LEU A 130 3.92 0.51 -16.05
C LEU A 130 2.57 1.22 -16.18
N GLN A 131 2.52 2.53 -15.96
CA GLN A 131 1.27 3.30 -16.05
C GLN A 131 0.62 3.18 -17.44
N LEU A 132 1.42 3.29 -18.52
CA LEU A 132 0.96 3.12 -19.90
C LEU A 132 0.51 1.69 -20.19
N LEU A 133 1.14 0.68 -19.59
CA LEU A 133 0.69 -0.71 -19.71
C LEU A 133 -0.64 -0.92 -18.98
N LEU A 134 -0.81 -0.36 -17.79
CA LEU A 134 -2.02 -0.56 -16.99
C LEU A 134 -3.25 0.09 -17.60
N VAL A 135 -3.14 1.32 -18.11
CA VAL A 135 -4.30 2.09 -18.60
C VAL A 135 -4.07 2.53 -20.03
N GLN A 136 -4.89 2.00 -20.94
CA GLN A 136 -4.92 2.38 -22.36
C GLN A 136 -6.37 2.57 -22.80
N ASP A 137 -6.68 3.70 -23.45
CA ASP A 137 -8.02 4.03 -23.97
C ASP A 137 -9.17 3.82 -22.98
N GLY A 138 -8.94 4.16 -21.71
CA GLY A 138 -9.93 3.99 -20.64
C GLY A 138 -10.20 2.53 -20.24
N LYS A 139 -9.32 1.59 -20.61
CA LYS A 139 -9.40 0.15 -20.31
C LYS A 139 -8.17 -0.33 -19.56
N LEU A 140 -8.35 -1.35 -18.73
CA LEU A 140 -7.25 -2.05 -18.09
C LEU A 140 -6.50 -2.91 -19.13
N TYR A 141 -5.19 -2.69 -19.25
CA TYR A 141 -4.30 -3.27 -20.26
C TYR A 141 -4.75 -3.04 -21.72
N GLY A 142 -5.59 -2.05 -21.97
CA GLY A 142 -6.26 -1.85 -23.26
C GLY A 142 -7.29 -2.94 -23.62
N ARG A 143 -7.56 -3.89 -22.71
CA ARG A 143 -8.38 -5.08 -22.96
C ARG A 143 -9.69 -5.07 -22.21
N TYR A 144 -9.62 -4.85 -20.89
CA TYR A 144 -10.76 -5.02 -20.01
C TYR A 144 -11.41 -3.67 -19.73
N PRO A 145 -12.70 -3.48 -20.08
CA PRO A 145 -13.45 -2.31 -19.64
C PRO A 145 -13.37 -2.18 -18.12
N ILE A 146 -13.13 -0.97 -17.61
CA ILE A 146 -12.93 -0.76 -16.17
C ILE A 146 -14.15 -1.19 -15.37
N LEU A 147 -15.35 -1.00 -15.90
CA LEU A 147 -16.57 -1.50 -15.28
C LEU A 147 -16.54 -3.03 -15.06
N ALA A 148 -16.08 -3.80 -16.05
CA ALA A 148 -15.93 -5.25 -15.91
C ALA A 148 -14.91 -5.63 -14.83
N VAL A 149 -13.84 -4.83 -14.70
CA VAL A 149 -12.83 -4.99 -13.64
C VAL A 149 -13.45 -4.72 -12.26
N ILE A 150 -14.24 -3.64 -12.12
CA ILE A 150 -14.93 -3.27 -10.89
C ILE A 150 -15.91 -4.37 -10.46
N ILE A 151 -16.72 -4.89 -11.39
CA ILE A 151 -17.72 -5.94 -11.11
C ILE A 151 -17.04 -7.20 -10.56
N ARG A 152 -15.93 -7.60 -11.19
CA ARG A 152 -15.16 -8.75 -10.71
C ARG A 152 -14.58 -8.48 -9.33
N ALA A 153 -14.02 -7.29 -9.10
CA ALA A 153 -13.47 -6.88 -7.81
C ALA A 153 -14.54 -6.81 -6.70
N ALA A 154 -15.76 -6.39 -7.05
CA ALA A 154 -16.93 -6.35 -6.17
C ALA A 154 -17.58 -7.74 -5.95
N ARG A 155 -17.03 -8.81 -6.55
CA ARG A 155 -17.51 -10.20 -6.48
C ARG A 155 -18.95 -10.39 -6.97
N LEU A 156 -19.30 -9.67 -8.02
CA LEU A 156 -20.59 -9.77 -8.68
C LEU A 156 -20.57 -10.83 -9.81
N PRO A 157 -21.64 -11.62 -9.99
CA PRO A 157 -21.75 -12.53 -11.13
C PRO A 157 -21.81 -11.75 -12.46
N GLU A 158 -20.93 -12.07 -13.42
CA GLU A 158 -20.82 -11.34 -14.70
C GLU A 158 -22.12 -11.36 -15.54
N VAL A 159 -23.00 -12.33 -15.29
CA VAL A 159 -24.27 -12.55 -16.03
C VAL A 159 -25.35 -11.49 -15.73
N ILE A 160 -25.22 -10.69 -14.66
CA ILE A 160 -26.27 -9.75 -14.23
C ILE A 160 -26.08 -8.33 -14.82
N MET A 161 -25.15 -8.16 -15.75
CA MET A 161 -24.92 -6.89 -16.44
C MET A 161 -26.10 -6.49 -17.33
N ARG A 162 -27.02 -5.69 -16.79
CA ARG A 162 -28.03 -4.97 -17.58
C ARG A 162 -27.39 -3.76 -18.27
N HIS A 163 -27.80 -3.49 -19.51
CA HIS A 163 -27.35 -2.32 -20.28
C HIS A 163 -27.59 -0.99 -19.55
N ASP A 164 -28.60 -0.93 -18.68
CA ASP A 164 -28.98 0.28 -17.94
C ASP A 164 -27.93 0.67 -16.88
N ILE A 165 -27.31 -0.31 -16.22
CA ILE A 165 -26.27 -0.08 -15.20
C ILE A 165 -24.99 0.46 -15.85
N GLN A 166 -24.68 0.02 -17.07
CA GLN A 166 -23.51 0.48 -17.80
C GLN A 166 -23.62 1.94 -18.27
N LYS A 167 -24.84 2.44 -18.44
CA LYS A 167 -25.12 3.83 -18.86
C LYS A 167 -25.28 4.79 -17.67
N ASN A 168 -25.33 4.29 -16.44
CA ASN A 168 -25.44 5.13 -15.26
C ASN A 168 -24.18 6.03 -15.15
N GLU A 169 -24.40 7.35 -15.11
CA GLU A 169 -23.33 8.34 -15.12
C GLU A 169 -22.34 8.15 -13.96
N TYR A 170 -22.84 7.83 -12.77
CA TYR A 170 -22.02 7.61 -11.57
C TYR A 170 -21.18 6.34 -11.69
N VAL A 171 -21.66 5.32 -12.39
CA VAL A 171 -20.86 4.11 -12.67
C VAL A 171 -19.71 4.42 -13.63
N VAL A 172 -19.92 5.30 -14.61
CA VAL A 172 -18.86 5.79 -15.51
C VAL A 172 -17.85 6.63 -14.73
N GLN A 173 -18.32 7.54 -13.88
CA GLN A 173 -17.46 8.35 -13.01
C GLN A 173 -16.62 7.49 -12.05
N LEU A 174 -17.20 6.44 -11.46
CA LEU A 174 -16.47 5.47 -10.65
C LEU A 174 -15.33 4.83 -11.45
N GLY A 175 -15.58 4.44 -12.70
CA GLY A 175 -14.53 3.94 -13.60
C GLY A 175 -13.37 4.93 -13.80
N GLN A 176 -13.68 6.21 -13.97
CA GLN A 176 -12.67 7.26 -14.11
C GLN A 176 -11.85 7.47 -12.84
N ILE A 177 -12.47 7.39 -11.67
CA ILE A 177 -11.79 7.50 -10.37
C ILE A 177 -10.87 6.29 -10.14
N VAL A 178 -11.28 5.08 -10.54
CA VAL A 178 -10.43 3.88 -10.50
C VAL A 178 -9.22 4.03 -11.41
N ILE A 179 -9.40 4.53 -12.64
CA ILE A 179 -8.27 4.84 -13.55
C ILE A 179 -7.31 5.83 -12.90
N ASN A 180 -7.84 6.89 -12.28
CA ASN A 180 -7.01 7.90 -11.61
C ASN A 180 -6.21 7.27 -10.45
N MET A 181 -6.84 6.42 -9.64
CA MET A 181 -6.15 5.68 -8.57
C MET A 181 -5.00 4.83 -9.11
N LEU A 182 -5.22 4.03 -10.16
CA LEU A 182 -4.18 3.22 -10.79
C LEU A 182 -3.00 4.08 -11.30
N LYS A 183 -3.30 5.23 -11.91
CA LYS A 183 -2.27 6.17 -12.36
C LYS A 183 -1.47 6.74 -11.19
N VAL A 184 -2.13 7.12 -10.10
CA VAL A 184 -1.49 7.62 -8.89
C VAL A 184 -0.55 6.58 -8.29
N LEU A 185 -0.97 5.33 -8.16
CA LEU A 185 -0.16 4.23 -7.61
C LEU A 185 1.12 3.94 -8.43
N CYS A 186 1.17 4.35 -9.69
CA CYS A 186 2.38 4.24 -10.52
C CYS A 186 3.39 5.37 -10.27
N THR A 187 3.04 6.43 -9.54
CA THR A 187 3.94 7.56 -9.28
C THR A 187 4.92 7.28 -8.13
N ASN A 188 5.86 8.18 -7.84
CA ASN A 188 6.79 8.01 -6.71
C ASN A 188 6.04 8.09 -5.37
N ALA A 189 6.62 7.54 -4.30
CA ALA A 189 5.99 7.44 -2.98
C ALA A 189 5.48 8.80 -2.44
N ALA A 190 6.26 9.88 -2.57
CA ALA A 190 5.85 11.21 -2.12
C ALA A 190 4.62 11.73 -2.89
N TRP A 191 4.57 11.51 -4.20
CA TRP A 191 3.43 11.88 -5.02
C TRP A 191 2.21 11.00 -4.77
N GLN A 192 2.41 9.69 -4.57
CA GLN A 192 1.37 8.77 -4.12
C GLN A 192 0.74 9.30 -2.84
N ARG A 193 1.54 9.58 -1.79
CA ARG A 193 1.06 10.09 -0.51
C ARG A 193 0.24 11.38 -0.67
N ARG A 194 0.73 12.33 -1.48
CA ARG A 194 0.03 13.61 -1.72
C ARG A 194 -1.28 13.42 -2.47
N LYS A 195 -1.33 12.55 -3.48
CA LYS A 195 -2.50 12.37 -4.34
C LYS A 195 -3.54 11.43 -3.73
N LEU A 196 -3.14 10.34 -3.08
CA LEU A 196 -4.04 9.42 -2.39
C LEU A 196 -4.88 10.15 -1.33
N GLY A 197 -4.27 11.07 -0.57
CA GLY A 197 -5.01 11.87 0.41
C GLY A 197 -6.07 12.77 -0.23
N LYS A 198 -5.81 13.31 -1.43
CA LYS A 198 -6.75 14.19 -2.12
C LYS A 198 -7.92 13.42 -2.73
N ILE A 199 -7.66 12.26 -3.34
CA ILE A 199 -8.71 11.49 -4.00
C ILE A 199 -9.71 10.90 -3.00
N LEU A 200 -9.38 10.77 -1.71
CA LEU A 200 -10.31 10.27 -0.69
C LEU A 200 -11.65 11.02 -0.69
N GLN A 201 -11.64 12.34 -0.92
CA GLN A 201 -12.87 13.12 -1.03
C GLN A 201 -13.67 12.75 -2.29
N ASP A 202 -13.01 12.52 -3.42
CA ASP A 202 -13.65 12.06 -4.65
C ASP A 202 -14.30 10.68 -4.45
N TRP A 203 -13.61 9.78 -3.74
CA TRP A 203 -14.12 8.45 -3.37
C TRP A 203 -15.32 8.52 -2.42
N ARG A 204 -15.31 9.44 -1.45
CA ARG A 204 -16.48 9.68 -0.59
C ARG A 204 -17.65 10.29 -1.37
N ALA A 205 -17.38 11.25 -2.25
CA ALA A 205 -18.40 11.90 -3.07
C ALA A 205 -19.10 10.89 -4.00
N ILE A 206 -18.32 10.03 -4.68
CA ILE A 206 -18.92 9.03 -5.57
C ILE A 206 -19.73 7.98 -4.80
N TYR A 207 -19.30 7.61 -3.59
CA TYR A 207 -20.10 6.73 -2.72
C TYR A 207 -21.47 7.34 -2.42
N VAL A 208 -21.51 8.60 -1.97
CA VAL A 208 -22.77 9.30 -1.63
C VAL A 208 -23.66 9.45 -2.86
N GLN A 209 -23.09 9.82 -4.00
CA GLN A 209 -23.82 9.94 -5.26
C GLN A 209 -24.43 8.60 -5.71
N LEU A 210 -23.66 7.51 -5.63
CA LEU A 210 -24.16 6.16 -5.92
C LEU A 210 -25.26 5.73 -4.95
N GLU A 211 -25.13 6.04 -3.65
CA GLU A 211 -26.15 5.72 -2.65
C GLU A 211 -27.45 6.51 -2.90
N LEU A 212 -27.36 7.81 -3.19
CA LEU A 212 -28.52 8.66 -3.48
C LEU A 212 -29.23 8.26 -4.77
N ALA A 213 -28.46 7.97 -5.83
CA ALA A 213 -29.00 7.47 -7.08
C ALA A 213 -29.75 6.15 -6.84
N PHE A 214 -29.17 5.25 -6.03
CA PHE A 214 -29.81 4.01 -5.63
C PHE A 214 -31.10 4.25 -4.83
N ARG A 215 -31.10 5.14 -3.83
CA ARG A 215 -32.33 5.44 -3.08
C ARG A 215 -33.44 5.98 -3.99
N LYS A 216 -33.10 6.83 -4.96
CA LYS A 216 -34.08 7.39 -5.91
C LYS A 216 -34.62 6.36 -6.91
N GLU A 217 -33.79 5.44 -7.39
CA GLU A 217 -34.20 4.41 -8.35
C GLU A 217 -35.02 3.28 -7.71
N PHE A 218 -34.83 3.01 -6.41
CA PHE A 218 -35.41 1.83 -5.73
C PHE A 218 -36.29 2.17 -4.52
N GLY A 219 -36.33 3.43 -4.08
CA GLY A 219 -37.01 3.88 -2.88
C GLY A 219 -38.01 4.99 -3.18
N GLU A 220 -39.15 4.62 -3.74
CA GLU A 220 -40.49 5.22 -3.56
C GLU A 220 -41.46 4.57 -4.58
N GLY A 221 -42.01 3.42 -4.20
CA GLY A 221 -43.13 2.77 -4.91
C GLY A 221 -42.73 1.79 -6.03
N SER A 222 -42.70 0.50 -5.73
CA SER A 222 -43.18 -0.52 -6.69
C SER A 222 -43.38 -1.87 -6.02
N SER A 223 -44.57 -2.40 -6.25
CA SER A 223 -44.96 -3.79 -6.10
C SER A 223 -43.91 -4.68 -6.77
N ILE A 224 -43.28 -5.53 -5.96
CA ILE A 224 -42.09 -6.30 -6.27
C ILE A 224 -42.27 -7.18 -7.52
N SER A 225 -41.62 -6.82 -8.63
CA SER A 225 -41.28 -7.77 -9.68
C SER A 225 -39.90 -8.37 -9.39
N ASN A 226 -39.71 -9.67 -9.62
CA ASN A 226 -38.46 -10.39 -9.33
C ASN A 226 -37.21 -9.81 -10.05
N GLY A 227 -37.39 -8.96 -11.07
CA GLY A 227 -36.31 -8.32 -11.81
C GLY A 227 -35.70 -7.11 -11.11
N GLU A 228 -36.45 -6.35 -10.30
CA GLU A 228 -35.95 -5.10 -9.69
C GLU A 228 -35.02 -5.35 -8.49
N ASN A 229 -35.27 -6.43 -7.74
CA ASN A 229 -34.45 -6.86 -6.60
C ASN A 229 -32.99 -7.17 -6.96
N ALA A 230 -32.71 -7.61 -8.20
CA ALA A 230 -31.36 -7.97 -8.62
C ALA A 230 -30.46 -6.74 -8.83
N SER A 231 -30.99 -5.61 -9.31
CA SER A 231 -30.21 -4.37 -9.48
C SER A 231 -29.84 -3.75 -8.13
N ALA A 232 -30.77 -3.80 -7.17
CA ALA A 232 -30.50 -3.36 -5.81
C ALA A 232 -29.41 -4.18 -5.11
N GLY A 233 -29.40 -5.50 -5.34
CA GLY A 233 -28.32 -6.37 -4.92
C GLY A 233 -26.98 -5.96 -5.55
N ILE A 234 -26.93 -5.76 -6.87
CA ILE A 234 -25.72 -5.35 -7.60
C ILE A 234 -25.11 -4.07 -7.03
N LEU A 235 -25.92 -3.03 -6.86
CA LEU A 235 -25.45 -1.73 -6.39
C LEU A 235 -24.97 -1.80 -4.94
N LYS A 236 -25.59 -2.62 -4.08
CA LYS A 236 -25.09 -2.89 -2.73
C LYS A 236 -23.68 -3.48 -2.72
N HIS A 237 -23.37 -4.43 -3.60
CA HIS A 237 -22.00 -4.96 -3.73
C HIS A 237 -21.00 -3.89 -4.16
N ILE A 238 -21.39 -3.04 -5.12
CA ILE A 238 -20.53 -1.93 -5.58
C ILE A 238 -20.28 -0.96 -4.44
N LEU A 239 -21.30 -0.54 -3.69
CA LEU A 239 -21.15 0.37 -2.55
C LEU A 239 -20.20 -0.20 -1.47
N ILE A 240 -20.37 -1.47 -1.09
CA ILE A 240 -19.47 -2.14 -0.14
C ILE A 240 -18.03 -2.15 -0.67
N TRP A 241 -17.85 -2.43 -1.96
CA TRP A 241 -16.53 -2.43 -2.59
C TRP A 241 -15.92 -1.03 -2.64
N VAL A 242 -16.70 0.01 -2.97
CA VAL A 242 -16.24 1.41 -2.96
C VAL A 242 -15.77 1.81 -1.56
N GLU A 243 -16.50 1.44 -0.51
CA GLU A 243 -16.07 1.70 0.87
C GLU A 243 -14.78 0.94 1.22
N GLU A 244 -14.69 -0.35 0.90
CA GLU A 244 -13.48 -1.14 1.11
C GLU A 244 -12.26 -0.50 0.42
N GLN A 245 -12.40 -0.08 -0.84
CA GLN A 245 -11.32 0.60 -1.57
C GLN A 245 -10.97 1.95 -0.93
N THR A 246 -11.96 2.69 -0.43
CA THR A 246 -11.72 3.97 0.27
C THR A 246 -10.87 3.75 1.53
N TYR A 247 -11.17 2.73 2.32
CA TYR A 247 -10.36 2.37 3.49
C TYR A 247 -8.99 1.81 3.10
N TRP A 248 -8.88 1.10 1.97
CA TRP A 248 -7.59 0.65 1.45
C TRP A 248 -6.70 1.83 1.06
N ILE A 249 -7.26 2.86 0.42
CA ILE A 249 -6.56 4.11 0.09
C ILE A 249 -6.13 4.85 1.37
N ALA A 250 -7.01 4.95 2.36
CA ALA A 250 -6.71 5.58 3.65
C ALA A 250 -5.58 4.84 4.39
N HIS A 251 -5.62 3.50 4.39
CA HIS A 251 -4.56 2.68 4.94
C HIS A 251 -3.22 2.95 4.22
N ARG A 252 -3.20 2.91 2.88
CA ARG A 252 -1.98 3.16 2.10
C ARG A 252 -1.43 4.58 2.32
N PHE A 253 -2.31 5.56 2.47
CA PHE A 253 -1.95 6.95 2.79
C PHE A 253 -1.24 7.05 4.15
N LEU A 254 -1.72 6.37 5.19
CA LEU A 254 -1.07 6.37 6.51
C LEU A 254 0.27 5.62 6.48
N VAL A 255 0.31 4.43 5.86
CA VAL A 255 1.55 3.62 5.74
C VAL A 255 2.64 4.39 5.00
N LEU A 256 2.30 5.06 3.89
CA LEU A 256 3.24 5.90 3.15
C LEU A 256 3.81 7.04 3.99
N GLY A 257 3.10 7.51 5.03
CA GLY A 257 3.63 8.51 5.94
C GLY A 257 4.79 7.99 6.79
N PHE A 258 4.75 6.71 7.18
CA PHE A 258 5.89 6.06 7.83
C PHE A 258 7.03 5.79 6.85
N GLU A 259 6.74 5.25 5.66
CA GLU A 259 7.75 4.97 4.61
C GLU A 259 8.51 6.25 4.18
N LEU A 260 7.89 7.42 4.31
CA LEU A 260 8.46 8.73 3.96
C LEU A 260 8.99 9.50 5.19
N GLU A 261 9.02 8.86 6.37
CA GLU A 261 9.51 9.46 7.63
C GLU A 261 8.83 10.79 7.99
N LEU A 262 7.52 10.90 7.74
CA LEU A 262 6.74 12.13 7.97
C LEU A 262 6.27 12.31 9.41
N TYR A 263 6.49 11.29 10.25
CA TYR A 263 5.99 11.24 11.62
C TYR A 263 7.15 11.26 12.62
N SER A 264 7.05 12.12 13.63
CA SER A 264 7.97 12.12 14.76
C SER A 264 7.56 11.10 15.84
N PRO A 265 8.49 10.66 16.71
CA PRO A 265 8.17 9.71 17.79
C PRO A 265 7.04 10.15 18.72
N SER A 266 6.88 11.47 18.93
CA SER A 266 5.80 12.03 19.74
C SER A 266 4.41 11.91 19.10
N GLU A 267 4.35 11.64 17.79
CA GLU A 267 3.11 11.54 17.01
C GLU A 267 2.72 10.09 16.71
N TYR A 268 3.61 9.13 16.93
CA TYR A 268 3.33 7.72 16.66
C TYR A 268 2.05 7.24 17.35
N CYS A 269 1.77 7.70 18.57
CA CYS A 269 0.56 7.32 19.31
C CYS A 269 -0.72 7.64 18.51
N MET A 270 -0.87 8.88 18.04
CA MET A 270 -2.06 9.29 17.28
C MET A 270 -2.12 8.64 15.89
N VAL A 271 -0.97 8.42 15.25
CA VAL A 271 -0.91 7.81 13.91
C VAL A 271 -1.26 6.32 13.96
N TYR A 272 -0.68 5.55 14.90
CA TYR A 272 -1.06 4.15 15.10
C TYR A 272 -2.51 4.02 15.57
N TRP A 273 -2.98 4.97 16.39
CA TRP A 273 -4.37 5.03 16.79
C TRP A 273 -5.29 5.13 15.56
N TYR A 274 -5.04 6.12 14.70
CA TYR A 274 -5.83 6.32 13.50
C TYR A 274 -5.72 5.12 12.53
N LEU A 275 -4.52 4.56 12.40
CA LEU A 275 -4.24 3.41 11.55
C LEU A 275 -5.03 2.18 12.00
N TYR A 276 -5.10 1.86 13.30
CA TYR A 276 -5.88 0.72 13.75
C TYR A 276 -7.37 0.92 13.48
N VAL A 277 -7.92 2.13 13.67
CA VAL A 277 -9.35 2.39 13.40
C VAL A 277 -9.64 2.21 11.90
N VAL A 278 -8.77 2.72 11.03
CA VAL A 278 -8.86 2.51 9.57
C VAL A 278 -8.80 1.02 9.22
N LEU A 279 -7.89 0.26 9.83
CA LEU A 279 -7.74 -1.17 9.60
C LEU A 279 -8.97 -1.97 10.06
N ILE A 280 -9.59 -1.62 11.19
CA ILE A 280 -10.85 -2.24 11.64
C ILE A 280 -11.93 -2.06 10.57
N ARG A 281 -12.12 -0.82 10.09
CA ARG A 281 -13.11 -0.54 9.03
C ARG A 281 -12.78 -1.26 7.72
N LEU A 282 -11.50 -1.34 7.35
CA LEU A 282 -11.06 -2.10 6.18
C LEU A 282 -11.40 -3.60 6.33
N ALA A 283 -11.13 -4.19 7.50
CA ALA A 283 -11.44 -5.59 7.78
C ALA A 283 -12.96 -5.86 7.78
N GLU A 284 -13.76 -4.97 8.37
CA GLU A 284 -15.22 -5.02 8.35
C GLU A 284 -15.75 -5.03 6.90
N LYS A 285 -15.35 -4.06 6.08
CA LYS A 285 -15.83 -3.96 4.69
C LYS A 285 -15.34 -5.12 3.82
N THR A 286 -14.11 -5.58 4.04
CA THR A 286 -13.57 -6.80 3.42
C THR A 286 -14.44 -8.00 3.78
N HIS A 287 -14.81 -8.17 5.05
CA HIS A 287 -15.68 -9.26 5.50
C HIS A 287 -17.08 -9.18 4.90
N LEU A 288 -17.71 -8.00 4.90
CA LEU A 288 -19.00 -7.77 4.27
C LEU A 288 -18.97 -8.13 2.77
N LYS A 289 -17.93 -7.74 2.04
CA LYS A 289 -17.78 -8.09 0.62
C LYS A 289 -17.77 -9.60 0.41
N MET A 290 -17.13 -10.36 1.30
CA MET A 290 -17.08 -11.82 1.21
C MET A 290 -18.43 -12.48 1.53
N THR A 291 -19.11 -12.04 2.59
CA THR A 291 -20.36 -12.66 3.06
C THR A 291 -21.55 -12.41 2.14
N VAL A 292 -21.67 -11.22 1.55
CA VAL A 292 -22.76 -10.89 0.62
C VAL A 292 -22.69 -11.75 -0.66
N SER A 293 -21.48 -12.13 -1.10
CA SER A 293 -21.29 -13.00 -2.26
C SER A 293 -21.76 -14.45 -2.00
N ASP A 294 -21.41 -15.03 -0.85
CA ASP A 294 -21.73 -16.42 -0.48
C ASP A 294 -23.24 -16.67 -0.26
N GLY A 295 -23.98 -15.66 0.20
CA GLY A 295 -25.43 -15.73 0.39
C GLY A 295 -26.22 -15.90 -0.92
N SER A 296 -25.70 -15.39 -2.03
CA SER A 296 -26.35 -15.46 -3.35
C SER A 296 -26.24 -16.85 -4.00
N ALA A 297 -25.19 -17.61 -3.70
CA ALA A 297 -24.94 -18.94 -4.24
C ALA A 297 -25.81 -20.03 -3.57
N LYS A 298 -26.14 -19.87 -2.28
CA LYS A 298 -26.90 -20.87 -1.50
C LYS A 298 -28.40 -20.92 -1.82
N GLN A 299 -28.96 -19.95 -2.53
CA GLN A 299 -30.40 -19.95 -2.84
C GLN A 299 -30.81 -20.83 -4.04
N LYS A 300 -29.86 -21.39 -4.82
CA LYS A 300 -30.18 -22.20 -6.01
C LYS A 300 -30.22 -23.73 -5.80
N GLY A 301 -29.94 -24.24 -4.61
CA GLY A 301 -29.85 -25.69 -4.35
C GLY A 301 -30.75 -26.16 -3.21
N LYS A 302 -32.08 -26.22 -3.42
CA LYS A 302 -33.00 -26.84 -2.46
C LYS A 302 -33.66 -28.08 -3.04
N LYS A 303 -32.98 -29.23 -2.94
CA LYS A 303 -33.61 -30.57 -2.84
C LYS A 303 -32.79 -31.50 -1.93
N ARG A 304 -33.37 -31.73 -0.74
CA ARG A 304 -33.38 -32.94 0.14
C ARG A 304 -32.08 -33.55 0.71
N LYS A 305 -31.99 -33.43 2.05
CA LYS A 305 -32.04 -34.49 3.10
C LYS A 305 -30.76 -34.74 3.94
N ASP A 306 -30.86 -34.27 5.19
CA ASP A 306 -30.36 -34.73 6.51
C ASP A 306 -28.98 -35.38 6.69
N SER A 307 -28.14 -34.68 7.48
CA SER A 307 -27.32 -35.29 8.56
C SER A 307 -26.95 -34.23 9.63
N PRO A 308 -27.17 -34.48 10.93
CA PRO A 308 -26.93 -33.52 12.00
C PRO A 308 -25.54 -33.71 12.64
N LYS A 309 -24.45 -33.45 11.88
CA LYS A 309 -23.08 -33.41 12.43
C LYS A 309 -22.20 -32.23 11.97
N ASP A 310 -22.71 -31.33 11.14
CA ASP A 310 -21.91 -30.22 10.57
C ASP A 310 -22.26 -28.82 11.10
N LEU A 311 -22.97 -28.73 12.24
CA LEU A 311 -23.35 -27.45 12.85
C LEU A 311 -22.21 -26.75 13.62
N ALA A 312 -20.99 -27.29 13.61
CA ALA A 312 -19.84 -26.79 14.39
C ALA A 312 -18.59 -26.49 13.54
N ARG A 313 -18.71 -26.22 12.24
CA ARG A 313 -17.71 -25.39 11.57
C ARG A 313 -18.11 -23.94 11.85
N GLU A 314 -17.66 -23.40 12.98
CA GLU A 314 -17.54 -21.95 13.16
C GLU A 314 -17.06 -21.36 11.84
N ALA A 315 -17.74 -20.31 11.37
CA ALA A 315 -17.42 -19.68 10.09
C ALA A 315 -15.95 -19.26 10.10
N ARG A 316 -15.07 -20.10 9.52
CA ARG A 316 -13.63 -19.86 9.53
C ARG A 316 -13.37 -18.50 8.91
N ILE A 317 -12.79 -17.60 9.70
CA ILE A 317 -12.44 -16.26 9.25
C ILE A 317 -11.51 -16.42 8.04
N PRO A 318 -11.83 -15.81 6.88
CA PRO A 318 -10.99 -15.89 5.70
C PRO A 318 -9.54 -15.43 5.99
N PRO A 319 -8.50 -16.10 5.43
CA PRO A 319 -7.10 -15.77 5.69
C PRO A 319 -6.75 -14.29 5.44
N ALA A 320 -7.34 -13.65 4.44
CA ALA A 320 -7.12 -12.24 4.14
C ALA A 320 -7.62 -11.30 5.25
N ILE A 321 -8.68 -11.68 5.96
CA ILE A 321 -9.21 -10.91 7.09
C ILE A 321 -8.35 -11.15 8.32
N SER A 322 -7.92 -12.39 8.56
CA SER A 322 -6.98 -12.69 9.64
C SER A 322 -5.62 -11.99 9.45
N PHE A 323 -5.16 -11.82 8.21
CA PHE A 323 -4.01 -10.98 7.90
C PHE A 323 -4.22 -9.52 8.36
N LEU A 324 -5.40 -8.93 8.07
CA LEU A 324 -5.74 -7.59 8.56
C LEU A 324 -5.85 -7.56 10.09
N GLN A 325 -6.40 -8.60 10.72
CA GLN A 325 -6.47 -8.71 12.19
C GLN A 325 -5.07 -8.69 12.84
N CYS A 326 -4.08 -9.36 12.23
CA CYS A 326 -2.70 -9.28 12.69
C CYS A 326 -2.18 -7.83 12.68
N GLN A 327 -2.47 -7.07 11.62
CA GLN A 327 -2.08 -5.66 11.52
C GLN A 327 -2.85 -4.77 12.51
N ILE A 328 -4.14 -5.04 12.74
CA ILE A 328 -4.97 -4.35 13.74
C ILE A 328 -4.34 -4.52 15.13
N CYS A 329 -4.04 -5.76 15.54
CA CYS A 329 -3.43 -6.05 16.83
C CYS A 329 -2.07 -5.34 17.01
N LEU A 330 -1.25 -5.29 15.97
CA LEU A 330 0.02 -4.55 16.01
C LEU A 330 -0.19 -3.04 16.17
N ALA A 331 -1.09 -2.45 15.37
CA ALA A 331 -1.38 -1.02 15.41
C ALA A 331 -1.99 -0.60 16.76
N GLU A 332 -2.97 -1.35 17.24
CA GLU A 332 -3.63 -1.12 18.53
C GLU A 332 -2.65 -1.31 19.69
N GLY A 333 -1.87 -2.40 19.68
CA GLY A 333 -0.84 -2.66 20.68
C GLY A 333 0.20 -1.55 20.77
N LEU A 334 0.67 -1.04 19.62
CA LEU A 334 1.62 0.09 19.57
C LEU A 334 0.98 1.39 20.05
N ALA A 335 -0.24 1.71 19.60
CA ALA A 335 -0.95 2.92 20.02
C ALA A 335 -1.15 2.95 21.55
N LEU A 336 -1.60 1.84 22.12
CA LEU A 336 -1.82 1.71 23.55
C LEU A 336 -0.50 1.70 24.33
N LEU A 337 0.55 1.07 23.80
CA LEU A 337 1.87 1.05 24.46
C LEU A 337 2.45 2.46 24.55
N LEU A 338 2.39 3.21 23.45
CA LEU A 338 2.81 4.60 23.38
C LEU A 338 1.98 5.47 24.34
N ALA A 339 0.67 5.23 24.43
CA ALA A 339 -0.19 5.91 25.39
C ALA A 339 0.18 5.60 26.85
N ALA A 340 0.42 4.33 27.19
CA ALA A 340 0.86 3.93 28.54
C ALA A 340 2.22 4.53 28.91
N LEU A 341 3.18 4.53 27.97
CA LEU A 341 4.49 5.19 28.14
C LEU A 341 4.34 6.69 28.43
N ARG A 342 3.44 7.37 27.71
CA ARG A 342 3.12 8.78 27.94
C ARG A 342 2.47 9.02 29.30
N ASN A 343 1.54 8.15 29.70
CA ASN A 343 0.70 8.35 30.89
C ASN A 343 1.43 7.99 32.20
N GLU A 344 2.25 6.93 32.20
CA GLU A 344 2.90 6.41 33.42
C GLU A 344 4.36 6.83 33.56
N LEU A 345 5.11 6.92 32.44
CA LEU A 345 6.55 7.24 32.47
C LEU A 345 6.88 8.65 31.96
N MET A 346 5.88 9.41 31.50
CA MET A 346 6.04 10.75 30.90
C MET A 346 7.04 10.77 29.71
N VAL A 347 7.28 9.61 29.10
CA VAL A 347 8.18 9.44 27.95
C VAL A 347 7.46 9.95 26.69
N LEU A 348 8.21 10.51 25.73
CA LEU A 348 7.71 11.11 24.47
C LEU A 348 6.95 12.45 24.62
N GLN A 349 6.92 13.05 25.81
CA GLN A 349 6.44 14.43 25.95
C GLN A 349 7.49 15.39 25.44
N SER A 350 7.36 15.80 24.18
CA SER A 350 8.09 16.93 23.61
C SER A 350 7.13 18.12 23.48
N PRO A 351 7.00 18.97 24.52
CA PRO A 351 6.21 20.19 24.41
C PRO A 351 6.83 21.07 23.32
N SER A 352 6.11 21.23 22.21
CA SER A 352 6.49 22.17 21.15
C SER A 352 5.95 23.55 21.53
N PRO A 353 6.77 24.61 21.46
CA PRO A 353 6.29 25.97 21.73
C PRO A 353 5.41 26.51 20.61
N PHE A 354 5.35 25.85 19.45
CA PHE A 354 4.65 26.34 18.26
C PHE A 354 3.32 25.63 17.99
N ASN A 355 3.26 24.31 18.19
CA ASN A 355 2.06 23.53 17.85
C ASN A 355 1.65 22.63 19.03
N SER A 356 0.36 22.65 19.35
CA SER A 356 -0.29 21.72 20.27
C SER A 356 -0.42 20.30 19.70
N GLU A 357 -0.70 19.32 20.56
CA GLU A 357 -1.06 17.94 20.12
C GLU A 357 -2.32 17.96 19.22
N HIS A 358 -3.26 18.87 19.49
CA HIS A 358 -4.48 19.03 18.69
C HIS A 358 -4.19 19.53 17.28
N GLU A 359 -3.37 20.58 17.12
CA GLU A 359 -3.02 21.12 15.80
C GLU A 359 -2.25 20.10 14.97
N ARG A 360 -1.34 19.33 15.59
CA ARG A 360 -0.64 18.23 14.91
C ARG A 360 -1.60 17.13 14.47
N PHE A 361 -2.57 16.78 15.31
CA PHE A 361 -3.62 15.83 14.94
C PHE A 361 -4.41 16.32 13.71
N ILE A 362 -4.80 17.59 13.68
CA ILE A 362 -5.47 18.16 12.51
C ILE A 362 -4.55 18.13 11.29
N GLN A 363 -3.29 18.58 11.39
CA GLN A 363 -2.35 18.59 10.26
C GLN A 363 -2.15 17.21 9.62
N HIS A 364 -2.04 16.15 10.43
CA HIS A 364 -1.82 14.80 9.92
C HIS A 364 -3.08 14.18 9.30
N PHE A 365 -4.26 14.46 9.87
CA PHE A 365 -5.50 13.78 9.53
C PHE A 365 -6.51 14.65 8.79
N GLU A 366 -6.21 15.91 8.46
CA GLU A 366 -7.13 16.85 7.81
C GLU A 366 -7.76 16.27 6.54
N LEU A 367 -6.96 15.65 5.67
CA LEU A 367 -7.44 15.08 4.41
C LEU A 367 -8.40 13.89 4.64
N LEU A 368 -8.15 13.09 5.68
CA LEU A 368 -8.99 11.97 6.06
C LEU A 368 -10.29 12.46 6.71
N GLN A 369 -10.20 13.45 7.61
CA GLN A 369 -11.36 14.07 8.27
C GLN A 369 -12.27 14.78 7.28
N LYS A 370 -11.70 15.53 6.33
CA LYS A 370 -12.46 16.19 5.27
C LYS A 370 -13.15 15.21 4.31
N ALA A 371 -12.71 13.95 4.29
CA ALA A 371 -13.37 12.86 3.57
C ALA A 371 -14.31 12.03 4.48
N CYS A 372 -14.40 12.37 5.77
CA CYS A 372 -15.11 11.62 6.81
C CYS A 372 -14.66 10.14 6.92
N ILE A 373 -13.35 9.90 6.90
CA ILE A 373 -12.78 8.54 6.91
C ILE A 373 -11.88 8.32 8.13
N PRO A 374 -12.20 7.38 9.03
CA PRO A 374 -13.54 6.87 9.34
C PRO A 374 -14.56 7.95 9.75
N ASP A 375 -15.85 7.61 9.74
CA ASP A 375 -16.90 8.49 10.26
C ASP A 375 -16.76 8.65 11.80
N LEU A 376 -17.09 9.83 12.31
CA LEU A 376 -17.21 10.16 13.75
C LEU A 376 -15.92 10.11 14.59
N ILE A 377 -14.74 10.05 13.97
CA ILE A 377 -13.47 10.16 14.71
C ILE A 377 -13.03 11.61 14.82
N SER A 378 -12.54 11.95 16.01
CA SER A 378 -12.12 13.30 16.34
C SER A 378 -10.94 13.27 17.33
N TYR A 379 -10.29 14.41 17.52
CA TYR A 379 -9.24 14.54 18.53
C TYR A 379 -9.74 14.19 19.95
N PRO A 380 -10.94 14.63 20.39
CA PRO A 380 -11.54 14.15 21.64
C PRO A 380 -11.61 12.63 21.74
N SER A 381 -12.04 11.92 20.68
CA SER A 381 -12.12 10.46 20.66
C SER A 381 -10.74 9.80 20.84
N PHE A 382 -9.70 10.38 20.23
CA PHE A 382 -8.32 9.95 20.44
C PHE A 382 -7.86 10.16 21.89
N LYS A 383 -8.19 11.30 22.50
CA LYS A 383 -7.83 11.58 23.90
C LYS A 383 -8.56 10.63 24.84
N GLU A 384 -9.85 10.41 24.68
CA GLU A 384 -10.64 9.52 25.51
C GLU A 384 -10.09 8.08 25.50
N SER A 385 -9.86 7.54 24.31
CA SER A 385 -9.34 6.18 24.13
C SER A 385 -7.92 5.96 24.64
N THR A 386 -7.08 7.02 24.70
CA THR A 386 -5.68 6.90 25.14
C THR A 386 -5.41 7.41 26.56
N SER A 387 -6.35 8.11 27.20
CA SER A 387 -6.14 8.71 28.53
C SER A 387 -6.05 7.67 29.65
N HIS A 388 -6.69 6.52 29.49
CA HIS A 388 -6.73 5.46 30.50
C HIS A 388 -5.80 4.28 30.20
N ALA A 389 -4.98 4.37 29.16
CA ALA A 389 -4.02 3.33 28.80
C ALA A 389 -2.98 3.16 29.92
N ARG A 390 -2.84 1.90 30.40
CA ARG A 390 -1.93 1.50 31.48
C ARG A 390 -1.22 0.19 31.18
N PHE A 391 0.03 0.03 31.62
CA PHE A 391 0.81 -1.19 31.36
C PHE A 391 0.13 -2.45 31.91
N SER A 392 -0.53 -2.36 33.06
CA SER A 392 -1.25 -3.49 33.67
C SER A 392 -2.37 -4.02 32.75
N SER A 393 -3.16 -3.13 32.16
CA SER A 393 -4.19 -3.48 31.18
C SER A 393 -3.58 -4.07 29.91
N LEU A 394 -2.46 -3.50 29.44
CA LEU A 394 -1.80 -3.97 28.22
C LEU A 394 -1.20 -5.36 28.37
N VAL A 395 -0.62 -5.69 29.53
CA VAL A 395 -0.11 -7.03 29.81
C VAL A 395 -1.25 -8.05 29.89
N MET A 396 -2.42 -7.64 30.38
CA MET A 396 -3.61 -8.50 30.47
C MET A 396 -4.18 -8.88 29.10
N TYR A 397 -4.36 -7.92 28.19
CA TYR A 397 -4.93 -8.19 26.85
C TYR A 397 -3.86 -8.57 25.80
N ASN A 398 -2.62 -8.09 25.94
CA ASN A 398 -1.43 -8.41 25.14
C ASN A 398 -1.67 -8.64 23.63
N TYR A 399 -2.09 -7.58 22.95
CA TYR A 399 -2.32 -7.57 21.50
C TYR A 399 -1.13 -8.07 20.66
N PHE A 400 0.11 -7.94 21.15
CA PHE A 400 1.29 -8.47 20.46
C PHE A 400 1.31 -10.01 20.45
N LYS A 401 0.86 -10.67 21.53
CA LYS A 401 0.69 -12.13 21.54
C LYS A 401 -0.44 -12.57 20.62
N ASP A 402 -1.54 -11.82 20.58
CA ASP A 402 -2.66 -12.10 19.68
C ASP A 402 -2.22 -12.00 18.21
N ALA A 403 -1.47 -10.95 17.85
CA ALA A 403 -0.88 -10.82 16.52
C ALA A 403 0.02 -12.02 16.18
N GLN A 404 0.87 -12.46 17.11
CA GLN A 404 1.74 -13.62 16.90
C GLN A 404 0.94 -14.91 16.70
N LYS A 405 -0.12 -15.12 17.49
CA LYS A 405 -1.00 -16.29 17.37
C LYS A 405 -1.71 -16.31 16.01
N ILE A 406 -2.31 -15.19 15.62
CA ILE A 406 -2.99 -15.04 14.33
C ILE A 406 -2.01 -15.29 13.18
N ALA A 407 -0.81 -14.73 13.24
CA ALA A 407 0.21 -14.95 12.21
C ALA A 407 0.56 -16.44 12.06
N LYS A 408 0.78 -17.15 13.18
CA LYS A 408 1.06 -18.60 13.17
C LYS A 408 -0.07 -19.42 12.57
N GLU A 409 -1.31 -19.11 12.90
CA GLU A 409 -2.49 -19.81 12.38
C GLU A 409 -2.65 -19.64 10.86
N VAL A 410 -2.39 -18.44 10.34
CA VAL A 410 -2.69 -18.09 8.95
C VAL A 410 -1.53 -18.41 7.99
N LYS A 411 -0.29 -18.57 8.46
CA LYS A 411 0.90 -18.89 7.64
C LYS A 411 0.67 -19.96 6.57
N SER A 412 0.05 -21.08 6.96
CA SER A 412 -0.22 -22.21 6.05
C SER A 412 -1.15 -21.85 4.89
N SER A 413 -1.98 -20.82 5.04
CA SER A 413 -2.93 -20.36 4.02
C SER A 413 -2.28 -19.50 2.94
N PHE A 414 -1.05 -19.01 3.15
CA PHE A 414 -0.32 -18.14 2.21
C PHE A 414 0.86 -18.83 1.51
N LEU A 415 0.95 -20.17 1.53
CA LEU A 415 2.03 -20.90 0.85
C LEU A 415 2.11 -20.61 -0.67
N ASN A 416 0.97 -20.28 -1.30
CA ASN A 416 0.89 -19.93 -2.72
C ASN A 416 1.09 -18.42 -2.99
N ASP A 417 1.35 -17.63 -1.95
CA ASP A 417 1.47 -16.18 -2.00
C ASP A 417 2.73 -15.75 -1.22
N PRO A 418 3.93 -15.93 -1.82
CA PRO A 418 5.20 -15.76 -1.12
C PRO A 418 5.39 -14.34 -0.57
N ASP A 419 4.86 -13.33 -1.26
CA ASP A 419 4.93 -11.93 -0.82
C ASP A 419 4.13 -11.71 0.47
N ARG A 420 2.88 -12.21 0.54
CA ARG A 420 2.09 -12.11 1.77
C ARG A 420 2.68 -12.96 2.89
N LEU A 421 3.24 -14.11 2.57
CA LEU A 421 3.89 -14.96 3.57
C LEU A 421 5.13 -14.25 4.14
N ALA A 422 5.96 -13.64 3.30
CA ALA A 422 7.13 -12.87 3.73
C ALA A 422 6.73 -11.68 4.62
N GLU A 423 5.72 -10.91 4.19
CA GLU A 423 5.15 -9.83 4.98
C GLU A 423 4.63 -10.34 6.34
N LEU A 424 3.88 -11.44 6.36
CA LEU A 424 3.34 -12.01 7.60
C LEU A 424 4.43 -12.49 8.57
N CYS A 425 5.51 -13.08 8.05
CA CYS A 425 6.67 -13.47 8.86
C CYS A 425 7.36 -12.24 9.49
N ILE A 426 7.48 -11.15 8.74
CA ILE A 426 8.00 -9.88 9.27
C ILE A 426 7.10 -9.33 10.38
N LEU A 427 5.77 -9.33 10.17
CA LEU A 427 4.81 -8.87 11.17
C LEU A 427 4.86 -9.71 12.45
N GLU A 428 4.98 -11.04 12.34
CA GLU A 428 5.16 -11.93 13.48
C GLU A 428 6.45 -11.62 14.25
N GLN A 429 7.55 -11.36 13.54
CA GLN A 429 8.81 -10.97 14.16
C GLN A 429 8.66 -9.68 14.96
N VAL A 430 8.02 -8.66 14.39
CA VAL A 430 7.72 -7.39 15.11
C VAL A 430 6.84 -7.66 16.34
N ALA A 431 5.82 -8.50 16.20
CA ALA A 431 4.93 -8.86 17.31
C ALA A 431 5.68 -9.54 18.46
N GLU A 432 6.60 -10.47 18.15
CA GLU A 432 7.42 -11.15 19.15
C GLU A 432 8.31 -10.18 19.93
N HIS A 433 9.07 -9.33 19.22
CA HIS A 433 9.95 -8.35 19.85
C HIS A 433 9.16 -7.38 20.74
N ASN A 434 8.01 -6.90 20.26
CA ASN A 434 7.18 -5.96 21.00
C ASN A 434 6.50 -6.61 22.21
N SER A 435 6.15 -7.90 22.13
CA SER A 435 5.64 -8.65 23.29
C SER A 435 6.70 -8.78 24.38
N VAL A 436 7.95 -9.08 24.02
CA VAL A 436 9.07 -9.14 24.96
C VAL A 436 9.32 -7.76 25.57
N ALA A 437 9.39 -6.71 24.75
CA ALA A 437 9.59 -5.34 25.20
C ALA A 437 8.50 -4.88 26.19
N LEU A 438 7.23 -5.17 25.90
CA LEU A 438 6.11 -4.87 26.81
C LEU A 438 6.29 -5.54 28.18
N ASN A 439 6.73 -6.80 28.21
CA ASN A 439 6.99 -7.52 29.47
C ASN A 439 8.19 -6.94 30.24
N VAL A 440 9.24 -6.50 29.54
CA VAL A 440 10.40 -5.85 30.18
C VAL A 440 10.01 -4.50 30.76
N ILE A 441 9.30 -3.67 29.99
CA ILE A 441 8.85 -2.35 30.42
C ILE A 441 7.90 -2.47 31.62
N SER A 442 6.95 -3.40 31.61
CA SER A 442 6.00 -3.56 32.72
C SER A 442 6.63 -4.08 34.01
N ARG A 443 7.67 -4.93 33.92
CA ARG A 443 8.35 -5.50 35.09
C ARG A 443 9.47 -4.63 35.65
N VAL A 444 10.20 -3.93 34.77
CA VAL A 444 11.44 -3.21 35.11
C VAL A 444 11.25 -1.69 34.99
N GLY A 445 10.45 -1.22 34.04
CA GLY A 445 10.34 0.20 33.68
C GLY A 445 9.74 1.10 34.77
N ALA A 446 8.87 0.58 35.64
CA ALA A 446 8.36 1.35 36.79
C ALA A 446 9.39 1.50 37.93
N LEU A 447 10.47 0.71 37.91
CA LEU A 447 11.45 0.60 39.00
C LEU A 447 12.85 1.11 38.62
N ASP A 448 13.14 1.28 37.32
CA ASP A 448 14.48 1.60 36.82
C ASP A 448 14.47 2.84 35.89
N PRO A 449 14.84 4.04 36.39
CA PRO A 449 14.87 5.27 35.60
C PRO A 449 15.98 5.30 34.52
N SER A 450 16.89 4.32 34.50
CA SER A 450 17.93 4.21 33.46
C SER A 450 17.41 3.60 32.15
N LEU A 451 16.17 3.08 32.16
CA LEU A 451 15.57 2.35 31.04
C LEU A 451 15.10 3.32 29.95
N LYS A 452 15.78 3.30 28.79
CA LYS A 452 15.42 4.06 27.60
C LYS A 452 14.62 3.19 26.63
N VAL A 453 13.46 3.70 26.23
CA VAL A 453 12.59 3.08 25.21
C VAL A 453 12.72 3.86 23.91
N SER A 454 12.98 3.16 22.82
CA SER A 454 13.08 3.72 21.47
C SER A 454 12.27 2.88 20.48
N PHE A 455 11.89 3.49 19.37
CA PHE A 455 11.05 2.88 18.33
C PHE A 455 11.84 2.87 17.04
N GLU A 456 12.27 1.68 16.62
CA GLU A 456 13.13 1.50 15.45
C GLU A 456 12.36 0.73 14.36
N PHE A 457 12.42 1.16 13.11
CA PHE A 457 11.73 0.53 11.97
C PHE A 457 12.65 -0.48 11.25
N ILE A 458 13.28 -1.37 12.03
CA ILE A 458 14.30 -2.32 11.52
C ILE A 458 13.68 -3.40 10.63
N HIS A 459 12.58 -4.00 11.10
CA HIS A 459 11.97 -5.15 10.44
C HIS A 459 10.86 -4.74 9.47
N HIS A 460 10.07 -3.72 9.82
CA HIS A 460 8.91 -3.29 9.03
C HIS A 460 8.88 -1.76 8.88
N PRO A 461 8.61 -1.21 7.68
CA PRO A 461 8.67 0.23 7.43
C PRO A 461 7.57 1.03 8.13
N CYS A 462 6.49 0.38 8.59
CA CYS A 462 5.35 1.04 9.24
C CYS A 462 5.09 0.58 10.68
N PHE A 463 5.60 -0.57 11.12
CA PHE A 463 5.35 -1.10 12.46
C PHE A 463 6.68 -1.12 13.21
N ALA A 464 6.79 -0.24 14.20
CA ALA A 464 8.02 -0.07 14.95
C ALA A 464 8.32 -1.29 15.83
N THR A 465 9.60 -1.64 15.89
CA THR A 465 10.15 -2.55 16.89
C THR A 465 10.56 -1.74 18.12
N VAL A 466 10.03 -2.13 19.27
CA VAL A 466 10.27 -1.45 20.54
C VAL A 466 11.60 -1.95 21.10
N VAL A 467 12.58 -1.06 21.18
CA VAL A 467 13.92 -1.37 21.68
C VAL A 467 14.08 -0.77 23.06
N VAL A 468 14.38 -1.63 24.03
CA VAL A 468 14.58 -1.28 25.44
C VAL A 468 16.06 -1.44 25.78
N LYS A 469 16.73 -0.35 26.15
CA LYS A 469 18.14 -0.33 26.53
C LYS A 469 18.29 0.25 27.93
N ARG A 470 19.21 -0.31 28.74
CA ARG A 470 19.69 0.35 29.96
C ARG A 470 20.76 1.37 29.57
N SER A 471 20.69 2.56 30.16
CA SER A 471 21.64 3.66 29.91
C SER A 471 23.01 3.40 30.52
#